data_AF-A0A942VA27-F1
#
_entry.id   AF-A0A942VA27-F1
#
_cell.length_a   1.000
_cell.length_b   1.000
_cell.length_c   1.000
_cell.angle_alpha   90.00
_cell.angle_beta   90.00
_cell.angle_gamma   90.00
#
_symmetry.space_group_name_H-M   'P 1'
#
loop_
_entity.id
_entity.type
_entity.pdbx_description
1 polymer ?
#
loop_
_entity_poly.entity_id
_entity_poly.type
_entity_poly.pdbx_seq_one_letter_code
_entity_poly.pdbx_strand_id
1 'polypeptide(L)'
;MNTTETQINETEEQATLLMNYAMALSKAATSDQDGYKLLVLDENLKLWVEIETSLKSAKNLLPQDIRDNLLKLSKFVERMTLSKGVSMSKSDFDCLANINMQISEGLLAIVKNSLAKEEAYSLLKCAVDLSTARENNNSEELVTALDNNLQLWVYIKTLASAKNSNLPDETKNNLVKLAEYVSAKTLELGKNLDNINDRVLDSMINTNLQISEGLISNANATAA
;
A
#
# COMPACT_ATOMS: atom_id res chain seq x y z
N MET A 1 -6.72 -17.07 -3.21
CA MET A 1 -6.37 -15.70 -3.63
C MET A 1 -7.58 -14.83 -3.35
N ASN A 2 -7.48 -13.91 -2.40
CA ASN A 2 -8.61 -13.14 -1.89
C ASN A 2 -8.90 -11.97 -2.85
N THR A 3 -10.17 -11.61 -3.07
CA THR A 3 -10.57 -10.57 -4.05
C THR A 3 -9.88 -9.22 -3.79
N THR A 4 -9.58 -8.92 -2.52
CA THR A 4 -8.88 -7.69 -2.10
C THR A 4 -7.40 -7.68 -2.51
N GLU A 5 -6.72 -8.81 -2.42
CA GLU A 5 -5.29 -8.95 -2.78
C GLU A 5 -5.11 -8.77 -4.30
N THR A 6 -6.02 -9.34 -5.10
CA THR A 6 -6.05 -9.14 -6.55
C THR A 6 -6.27 -7.67 -6.91
N GLN A 7 -7.19 -6.98 -6.23
CA GLN A 7 -7.47 -5.55 -6.49
C GLN A 7 -6.30 -4.63 -6.10
N ILE A 8 -5.60 -4.94 -5.00
CA ILE A 8 -4.40 -4.18 -4.59
C ILE A 8 -3.32 -4.30 -5.67
N ASN A 9 -3.05 -5.52 -6.15
CA ASN A 9 -2.04 -5.76 -7.18
C ASN A 9 -2.39 -5.07 -8.51
N GLU A 10 -3.66 -5.17 -8.95
CA GLU A 10 -4.14 -4.46 -10.16
C GLU A 10 -4.02 -2.94 -10.02
N THR A 11 -4.26 -2.40 -8.82
CA THR A 11 -4.16 -0.96 -8.54
C THR A 11 -2.69 -0.50 -8.54
N GLU A 12 -1.79 -1.29 -7.96
CA GLU A 12 -0.35 -1.02 -7.95
C GLU A 12 0.24 -1.06 -9.37
N GLU A 13 -0.18 -2.02 -10.19
CA GLU A 13 0.22 -2.12 -11.59
C GLU A 13 -0.24 -0.88 -12.39
N GLN A 14 -1.50 -0.47 -12.25
CA GLN A 14 -2.04 0.73 -12.89
C GLN A 14 -1.27 1.99 -12.46
N ALA A 15 -0.96 2.12 -11.18
CA ALA A 15 -0.20 3.26 -10.68
C ALA A 15 1.21 3.31 -11.27
N THR A 16 1.86 2.15 -11.39
CA THR A 16 3.19 2.02 -11.99
C THR A 16 3.17 2.37 -13.48
N LEU A 17 2.16 1.89 -14.23
CA LEU A 17 1.99 2.24 -15.64
C LEU A 17 1.84 3.75 -15.83
N LEU A 18 0.96 4.40 -15.06
CA LEU A 18 0.78 5.85 -15.10
C LEU A 18 2.10 6.61 -14.83
N MET A 19 2.88 6.18 -13.84
CA MET A 19 4.18 6.78 -13.54
C MET A 19 5.17 6.63 -14.71
N ASN A 20 5.22 5.45 -15.35
CA ASN A 20 6.07 5.21 -16.51
C ASN A 20 5.69 6.12 -17.68
N TYR A 21 4.40 6.31 -17.95
CA TYR A 21 3.93 7.23 -18.98
C TYR A 21 4.18 8.70 -18.62
N ALA A 22 4.08 9.08 -17.35
CA ALA A 22 4.46 10.42 -16.89
C ALA A 22 5.95 10.71 -17.17
N MET A 23 6.83 9.75 -16.89
CA MET A 23 8.26 9.86 -17.19
C MET A 23 8.52 9.93 -18.71
N ALA A 24 7.81 9.12 -19.50
CA ALA A 24 7.93 9.14 -20.96
C ALA A 24 7.48 10.48 -21.56
N LEU A 25 6.37 11.05 -21.08
CA LEU A 25 5.86 12.38 -21.47
C LEU A 25 6.86 13.48 -21.12
N SER A 26 7.42 13.44 -19.90
CA SER A 26 8.44 14.41 -19.45
C SER A 26 9.69 14.35 -20.33
N LYS A 27 10.11 13.16 -20.76
CA LYS A 27 11.22 12.98 -21.70
C LYS A 27 10.87 13.50 -23.09
N ALA A 28 9.67 13.18 -23.60
CA ALA A 28 9.19 13.66 -24.90
C ALA A 28 9.09 15.19 -24.97
N ALA A 29 8.79 15.85 -23.85
CA ALA A 29 8.72 17.31 -23.72
C ALA A 29 10.02 18.04 -24.10
N THR A 30 11.16 17.34 -24.02
CA THR A 30 12.50 17.88 -24.32
C THR A 30 13.13 17.26 -25.57
N SER A 31 12.41 16.39 -26.27
CA SER A 31 12.89 15.74 -27.50
C SER A 31 12.64 16.62 -28.72
N ASP A 32 13.54 16.56 -29.70
CA ASP A 32 13.33 17.16 -31.03
C ASP A 32 12.78 16.15 -32.07
N GLN A 33 12.59 14.90 -31.65
CA GLN A 33 12.14 13.83 -32.54
C GLN A 33 10.61 13.69 -32.52
N ASP A 34 9.96 14.19 -33.56
CA ASP A 34 8.49 14.13 -33.70
C ASP A 34 7.95 12.70 -33.68
N GLY A 35 8.68 11.74 -34.27
CA GLY A 35 8.30 10.33 -34.22
C GLY A 35 8.27 9.77 -32.78
N TYR A 36 9.20 10.19 -31.92
CA TYR A 36 9.22 9.80 -30.52
C TYR A 36 8.07 10.47 -29.74
N LYS A 37 7.82 11.77 -29.97
CA LYS A 37 6.68 12.47 -29.37
C LYS A 37 5.36 11.82 -29.73
N LEU A 38 5.16 11.51 -31.01
CA LEU A 38 3.95 10.85 -31.50
C LEU A 38 3.74 9.49 -30.84
N LEU A 39 4.80 8.68 -30.76
CA LEU A 39 4.74 7.36 -30.09
C LEU A 39 4.33 7.50 -28.62
N VAL A 40 4.96 8.40 -27.87
CA VAL A 40 4.63 8.59 -26.44
C VAL A 40 3.20 9.09 -26.26
N LEU A 41 2.73 9.99 -27.12
CA LEU A 41 1.36 10.49 -27.09
C LEU A 41 0.33 9.39 -27.42
N ASP A 42 0.62 8.53 -28.42
CA ASP A 42 -0.23 7.41 -28.80
C ASP A 42 -0.34 6.37 -27.67
N GLU A 43 0.78 5.97 -27.08
CA GLU A 43 0.80 5.03 -25.96
C GLU A 43 0.11 5.60 -24.71
N ASN A 44 0.33 6.89 -24.41
CA ASN A 44 -0.40 7.55 -23.34
C ASN A 44 -1.92 7.58 -23.62
N LEU A 45 -2.34 7.84 -24.85
CA LEU A 45 -3.76 7.83 -25.21
C LEU A 45 -4.37 6.43 -25.06
N LYS A 46 -3.66 5.37 -25.46
CA LYS A 46 -4.09 3.98 -25.26
C LYS A 46 -4.33 3.66 -23.79
N LEU A 47 -3.41 4.05 -22.91
CA LEU A 47 -3.59 3.91 -21.46
C LEU A 47 -4.91 4.58 -21.00
N TRP A 48 -5.17 5.81 -21.45
CA TRP A 48 -6.39 6.53 -21.07
C TRP A 48 -7.67 5.89 -21.60
N VAL A 49 -7.63 5.27 -22.79
CA VAL A 49 -8.74 4.48 -23.34
C VAL A 49 -9.01 3.22 -22.49
N GLU A 50 -7.94 2.54 -22.03
CA GLU A 50 -8.06 1.40 -21.13
C GLU A 50 -8.66 1.80 -19.77
N ILE A 51 -8.18 2.91 -19.19
CA ILE A 51 -8.75 3.49 -17.95
C ILE A 51 -10.23 3.81 -18.15
N GLU A 52 -10.60 4.51 -19.23
CA GLU A 52 -11.99 4.84 -19.53
C GLU A 52 -12.87 3.59 -19.70
N THR A 53 -12.34 2.54 -20.33
CA THR A 53 -13.03 1.26 -20.48
C THR A 53 -13.27 0.59 -19.12
N SER A 54 -12.27 0.62 -18.24
CA SER A 54 -12.38 0.12 -16.87
C SER A 54 -13.41 0.90 -16.04
N LEU A 55 -13.46 2.23 -16.18
CA LEU A 55 -14.41 3.10 -15.48
C LEU A 55 -15.87 2.86 -15.87
N LYS A 56 -16.11 2.43 -17.12
CA LYS A 56 -17.46 2.10 -17.63
C LYS A 56 -17.92 0.70 -17.23
N SER A 57 -17.04 -0.13 -16.68
CA SER A 57 -17.39 -1.48 -16.22
C SER A 57 -18.33 -1.43 -15.02
N ALA A 58 -19.40 -2.22 -15.04
CA ALA A 58 -20.31 -2.37 -13.91
C ALA A 58 -19.65 -3.02 -12.67
N LYS A 59 -18.44 -3.59 -12.83
CA LYS A 59 -17.63 -4.12 -11.73
C LYS A 59 -16.75 -3.06 -11.07
N ASN A 60 -16.73 -1.83 -11.58
CA ASN A 60 -15.91 -0.76 -11.03
C ASN A 60 -16.49 -0.27 -9.69
N LEU A 61 -15.69 -0.35 -8.62
CA LEU A 61 -16.09 -0.02 -7.25
C LEU A 61 -15.82 1.44 -6.86
N LEU A 62 -15.26 2.26 -7.75
CA LEU A 62 -14.97 3.66 -7.45
C LEU A 62 -16.26 4.46 -7.25
N PRO A 63 -16.30 5.44 -6.33
CA PRO A 63 -17.43 6.37 -6.20
C PRO A 63 -17.77 7.09 -7.51
N GLN A 64 -19.06 7.42 -7.73
CA GLN A 64 -19.55 7.99 -8.99
C GLN A 64 -18.88 9.33 -9.34
N ASP A 65 -18.68 10.19 -8.36
CA ASP A 65 -18.00 11.47 -8.49
C ASP A 65 -16.53 11.32 -8.93
N ILE A 66 -15.82 10.33 -8.38
CA ILE A 66 -14.46 9.99 -8.79
C ILE A 66 -14.44 9.49 -10.25
N ARG A 67 -15.38 8.60 -10.61
CA ARG A 67 -15.50 8.12 -12.00
C ARG A 67 -15.77 9.27 -12.97
N ASP A 68 -16.68 10.18 -12.64
CA ASP A 68 -17.02 11.32 -13.49
C ASP A 68 -15.83 12.26 -13.68
N ASN A 69 -15.02 12.48 -12.64
CA ASN A 69 -13.81 13.28 -12.72
C ASN A 69 -12.74 12.63 -13.60
N LEU A 70 -12.51 11.31 -13.46
CA LEU A 70 -11.56 10.58 -14.30
C LEU A 70 -12.01 10.53 -15.77
N LEU A 71 -13.32 10.41 -16.04
CA LEU A 71 -13.87 10.49 -17.40
C LEU A 71 -13.70 11.88 -18.02
N LYS A 72 -13.81 12.95 -17.23
CA LYS A 72 -13.52 14.31 -17.70
C LYS A 72 -12.03 14.48 -18.03
N LEU A 73 -11.15 13.92 -17.20
CA LEU A 73 -9.70 13.92 -17.46
C LEU A 73 -9.36 13.12 -18.72
N SER A 74 -9.94 11.94 -18.93
CA SER A 74 -9.76 11.15 -20.16
C SER A 74 -10.07 11.98 -21.41
N LYS A 75 -11.24 12.64 -21.43
CA LYS A 75 -11.64 13.52 -22.55
C LYS A 75 -10.72 14.72 -22.73
N PHE A 76 -10.17 15.26 -21.65
CA PHE A 76 -9.21 16.36 -21.72
C PHE A 76 -7.90 15.90 -22.35
N VAL A 77 -7.35 14.77 -21.88
CA VAL A 77 -6.13 14.15 -22.42
C VAL A 77 -6.32 13.81 -23.90
N GLU A 78 -7.42 13.18 -24.27
CA GLU A 78 -7.79 12.86 -25.66
C GLU A 78 -7.81 14.12 -26.52
N ARG A 79 -8.59 15.15 -26.12
CA ARG A 79 -8.70 16.39 -26.90
C ARG A 79 -7.37 17.09 -27.05
N MET A 80 -6.57 17.18 -25.99
CA MET A 80 -5.27 17.83 -26.05
C MET A 80 -4.36 17.08 -27.02
N THR A 81 -4.30 15.76 -26.89
CA THR A 81 -3.47 14.88 -27.72
C THR A 81 -3.85 14.96 -29.19
N LEU A 82 -5.13 14.85 -29.53
CA LEU A 82 -5.60 14.85 -30.91
C LEU A 82 -5.57 16.24 -31.57
N SER A 83 -5.79 17.32 -30.80
CA SER A 83 -5.80 18.67 -31.36
C SER A 83 -4.41 19.25 -31.59
N LYS A 84 -3.45 18.93 -30.71
CA LYS A 84 -2.09 19.48 -30.79
C LYS A 84 -1.06 18.48 -31.30
N GLY A 85 -1.18 17.19 -30.97
CA GLY A 85 -0.23 16.15 -31.38
C GLY A 85 1.22 16.54 -31.15
N VAL A 86 2.07 16.32 -32.14
CA VAL A 86 3.51 16.68 -32.08
C VAL A 86 3.80 18.18 -31.95
N SER A 87 2.82 19.04 -32.26
CA SER A 87 2.94 20.51 -32.11
C SER A 87 2.70 21.01 -30.68
N MET A 88 2.47 20.09 -29.73
CA MET A 88 2.40 20.39 -28.30
C MET A 88 3.63 21.15 -27.81
N SER A 89 3.38 22.15 -26.97
CA SER A 89 4.44 22.84 -26.23
C SER A 89 5.00 21.95 -25.11
N LYS A 90 6.19 22.29 -24.60
CA LYS A 90 6.74 21.64 -23.41
C LYS A 90 5.74 21.65 -22.24
N SER A 91 5.04 22.77 -22.02
CA SER A 91 4.02 22.88 -20.98
C SER A 91 2.80 21.98 -21.19
N ASP A 92 2.45 21.64 -22.44
CA ASP A 92 1.37 20.68 -22.72
C ASP A 92 1.79 19.26 -22.31
N PHE A 93 3.01 18.85 -22.66
CA PHE A 93 3.57 17.57 -22.21
C PHE A 93 3.70 17.51 -20.68
N ASP A 94 4.24 18.56 -20.06
CA ASP A 94 4.37 18.66 -18.60
C ASP A 94 2.99 18.56 -17.91
N CYS A 95 1.94 19.13 -18.52
CA CYS A 95 0.57 19.01 -18.02
C CYS A 95 0.08 17.56 -18.04
N LEU A 96 0.23 16.84 -19.16
CA LEU A 96 -0.17 15.44 -19.26
C LEU A 96 0.63 14.55 -18.30
N ALA A 97 1.93 14.78 -18.19
CA ALA A 97 2.80 14.07 -17.26
C ALA A 97 2.33 14.26 -15.81
N ASN A 98 2.00 15.49 -15.43
CA ASN A 98 1.55 15.82 -14.10
C ASN A 98 0.17 15.20 -13.75
N ILE A 99 -0.73 15.08 -14.73
CA ILE A 99 -2.00 14.36 -14.53
C ILE A 99 -1.73 12.89 -14.21
N ASN A 100 -0.90 12.22 -15.01
CA ASN A 100 -0.57 10.81 -14.79
C ASN A 100 0.14 10.59 -13.44
N MET A 101 1.05 11.50 -13.07
CA MET A 101 1.77 11.45 -11.80
C MET A 101 0.83 11.58 -10.60
N GLN A 102 -0.06 12.58 -10.59
CA GLN A 102 -1.01 12.78 -9.48
C GLN A 102 -1.96 11.58 -9.30
N ILE A 103 -2.43 10.98 -10.39
CA ILE A 103 -3.29 9.80 -10.31
C ILE A 103 -2.49 8.61 -9.79
N SER A 104 -1.27 8.39 -10.31
CA SER A 104 -0.37 7.35 -9.81
C SER A 104 -0.12 7.50 -8.30
N GLU A 105 0.18 8.71 -7.83
CA GLU A 105 0.39 9.01 -6.42
C GLU A 105 -0.85 8.70 -5.57
N GLY A 106 -2.04 9.07 -6.04
CA GLY A 106 -3.30 8.74 -5.39
C GLY A 106 -3.55 7.23 -5.30
N LEU A 107 -3.31 6.48 -6.37
CA LEU A 107 -3.46 5.03 -6.39
C LEU A 107 -2.43 4.33 -5.47
N LEU A 108 -1.16 4.77 -5.49
CA LEU A 108 -0.13 4.27 -4.58
C LEU A 108 -0.46 4.56 -3.11
N ALA A 109 -1.08 5.71 -2.82
CA ALA A 109 -1.54 6.01 -1.46
C ALA A 109 -2.64 5.04 -1.01
N ILE A 110 -3.59 4.68 -1.88
CA ILE A 110 -4.64 3.69 -1.61
C ILE A 110 -4.03 2.31 -1.34
N VAL A 111 -3.07 1.87 -2.15
CA VAL A 111 -2.37 0.60 -1.98
C VAL A 111 -1.66 0.56 -0.62
N LYS A 112 -0.87 1.60 -0.30
CA LYS A 112 -0.16 1.70 0.98
C LYS A 112 -1.12 1.69 2.17
N ASN A 113 -2.25 2.40 2.08
CA ASN A 113 -3.27 2.43 3.13
C ASN A 113 -3.88 1.04 3.38
N SER A 114 -4.15 0.31 2.29
CA SER A 114 -4.75 -1.02 2.35
C SER A 114 -3.80 -2.03 2.99
N LEU A 115 -2.52 -2.00 2.63
CA LEU A 115 -1.47 -2.81 3.25
C LEU A 115 -1.32 -2.49 4.75
N ALA A 116 -1.29 -1.20 5.13
CA ALA A 116 -1.20 -0.79 6.52
C ALA A 116 -2.40 -1.28 7.37
N LYS A 117 -3.61 -1.32 6.79
CA LYS A 117 -4.79 -1.90 7.45
C LYS A 117 -4.65 -3.41 7.64
N GLU A 118 -4.17 -4.14 6.64
CA GLU A 118 -3.96 -5.59 6.74
C GLU A 118 -2.92 -5.95 7.82
N GLU A 119 -1.82 -5.21 7.88
CA GLU A 119 -0.81 -5.35 8.95
C GLU A 119 -1.41 -5.08 10.32
N ALA A 120 -2.23 -4.03 10.47
CA ALA A 120 -2.92 -3.73 11.71
C ALA A 120 -3.88 -4.85 12.14
N TYR A 121 -4.67 -5.39 11.20
CA TYR A 121 -5.56 -6.51 11.51
C TYR A 121 -4.81 -7.77 11.93
N SER A 122 -3.64 -8.03 11.35
CA SER A 122 -2.79 -9.16 11.75
C SER A 122 -2.25 -8.99 13.17
N LEU A 123 -1.83 -7.78 13.55
CA LEU A 123 -1.42 -7.45 14.92
C LEU A 123 -2.59 -7.58 15.91
N LEU A 124 -3.76 -7.05 15.57
CA LEU A 124 -4.97 -7.18 16.37
C LEU A 124 -5.35 -8.65 16.57
N LYS A 125 -5.31 -9.46 15.50
CA LYS A 125 -5.58 -10.89 15.57
C LYS A 125 -4.61 -11.59 16.53
N CYS A 126 -3.31 -11.30 16.44
CA CYS A 126 -2.33 -11.88 17.36
C CYS A 126 -2.60 -11.47 18.82
N ALA A 127 -3.01 -10.22 19.06
CA ALA A 127 -3.40 -9.76 20.40
C ALA A 127 -4.61 -10.53 20.97
N VAL A 128 -5.63 -10.74 20.13
CA VAL A 128 -6.83 -11.51 20.50
C VAL A 128 -6.48 -12.97 20.75
N ASP A 129 -5.74 -13.62 19.84
CA ASP A 129 -5.35 -15.02 19.96
C ASP A 129 -4.55 -15.26 21.26
N LEU A 130 -3.62 -14.36 21.62
CA LEU A 130 -2.86 -14.43 22.88
C LEU A 130 -3.77 -14.26 24.10
N SER A 131 -4.74 -13.33 24.07
CA SER A 131 -5.68 -13.12 25.18
C SER A 131 -6.61 -14.32 25.38
N THR A 132 -7.18 -14.84 24.29
CA THR A 132 -8.10 -15.99 24.32
C THR A 132 -7.39 -17.24 24.80
N ALA A 133 -6.19 -17.53 24.28
CA ALA A 133 -5.43 -18.70 24.71
C ALA A 133 -5.09 -18.66 26.21
N ARG A 134 -4.79 -17.47 26.75
CA ARG A 134 -4.62 -17.23 28.18
C ARG A 134 -5.90 -17.52 28.96
N GLU A 135 -7.02 -16.93 28.55
CA GLU A 135 -8.31 -17.07 29.25
C GLU A 135 -8.78 -18.54 29.29
N ASN A 136 -8.53 -19.29 28.22
CA ASN A 136 -8.85 -20.71 28.14
C ASN A 136 -7.90 -21.59 28.96
N ASN A 137 -6.79 -21.06 29.48
CA ASN A 137 -5.72 -21.81 30.14
C ASN A 137 -5.23 -23.01 29.29
N ASN A 138 -5.27 -22.86 27.97
CA ASN A 138 -4.88 -23.92 27.03
C ASN A 138 -3.45 -23.68 26.54
N SER A 139 -2.51 -24.49 27.02
CA SER A 139 -1.08 -24.37 26.68
C SER A 139 -0.81 -24.57 25.18
N GLU A 140 -1.57 -25.42 24.49
CA GLU A 140 -1.38 -25.67 23.05
C GLU A 140 -1.85 -24.48 22.20
N GLU A 141 -3.00 -23.90 22.55
CA GLU A 141 -3.49 -22.65 21.94
C GLU A 141 -2.49 -21.52 22.17
N LEU A 142 -1.89 -21.45 23.36
CA LEU A 142 -0.96 -20.39 23.71
C LEU A 142 0.38 -20.52 22.99
N VAL A 143 0.89 -21.73 22.83
CA VAL A 143 2.07 -21.98 21.98
C VAL A 143 1.79 -21.55 20.54
N THR A 144 0.62 -21.90 20.00
CA THR A 144 0.22 -21.51 18.65
C THR A 144 0.10 -19.99 18.50
N ALA A 145 -0.53 -19.32 19.46
CA ALA A 145 -0.67 -17.86 19.46
C ALA A 145 0.68 -17.15 19.58
N LEU A 146 1.58 -17.64 20.43
CA LEU A 146 2.95 -17.12 20.59
C LEU A 146 3.79 -17.30 19.31
N ASP A 147 3.68 -18.45 18.64
CA ASP A 147 4.39 -18.71 17.38
C ASP A 147 3.88 -17.81 16.25
N ASN A 148 2.55 -17.72 16.08
CA ASN A 148 1.95 -16.81 15.08
C ASN A 148 2.37 -15.35 15.31
N ASN A 149 2.34 -14.91 16.57
CA ASN A 149 2.79 -13.57 16.93
C ASN A 149 4.29 -13.37 16.62
N LEU A 150 5.13 -14.35 16.93
CA LEU A 150 6.56 -14.31 16.62
C LEU A 150 6.81 -14.19 15.11
N GLN A 151 6.14 -15.03 14.31
CA GLN A 151 6.26 -15.02 12.85
C GLN A 151 5.90 -13.64 12.27
N LEU A 152 4.81 -13.04 12.75
CA LEU A 152 4.40 -11.69 12.32
C LEU A 152 5.48 -10.64 12.65
N TRP A 153 6.05 -10.68 13.86
CA TRP A 153 7.09 -9.73 14.25
C TRP A 153 8.42 -9.94 13.52
N VAL A 154 8.77 -11.18 13.17
CA VAL A 154 9.90 -11.48 12.29
C VAL A 154 9.67 -10.92 10.89
N TYR A 155 8.45 -11.05 10.37
CA TYR A 155 8.05 -10.45 9.09
C TYR A 155 8.17 -8.92 9.12
N ILE A 156 7.60 -8.26 10.14
CA ILE A 156 7.70 -6.80 10.35
C ILE A 156 9.16 -6.35 10.43
N LYS A 157 10.01 -7.07 11.18
CA LYS A 157 11.45 -6.77 11.26
C LYS A 157 12.13 -6.85 9.90
N THR A 158 11.79 -7.86 9.11
CA THR A 158 12.36 -8.08 7.77
C THR A 158 12.00 -6.93 6.84
N LEU A 159 10.74 -6.51 6.82
CA LEU A 159 10.28 -5.35 6.04
C LEU A 159 10.93 -4.04 6.50
N ALA A 160 10.98 -3.80 7.81
CA ALA A 160 11.59 -2.58 8.37
C ALA A 160 13.09 -2.48 8.06
N SER A 161 13.78 -3.62 8.00
CA SER A 161 15.22 -3.71 7.72
C SER A 161 15.55 -3.74 6.22
N ALA A 162 14.55 -3.76 5.33
CA ALA A 162 14.77 -3.79 3.89
C ALA A 162 15.44 -2.49 3.41
N LYS A 163 16.42 -2.61 2.49
CA LYS A 163 17.20 -1.48 1.97
C LYS A 163 16.36 -0.41 1.27
N ASN A 164 15.22 -0.79 0.72
CA ASN A 164 14.26 0.05 0.02
C ASN A 164 13.09 0.51 0.92
N SER A 165 13.16 0.28 2.24
CA SER A 165 12.12 0.72 3.15
C SER A 165 12.10 2.25 3.22
N ASN A 166 10.94 2.83 2.93
CA ASN A 166 10.68 4.28 2.99
C ASN A 166 10.36 4.78 4.42
N LEU A 167 10.49 3.92 5.43
CA LEU A 167 10.26 4.32 6.82
C LEU A 167 11.39 5.24 7.33
N PRO A 168 11.07 6.23 8.18
CA PRO A 168 12.09 7.00 8.90
C PRO A 168 13.01 6.09 9.73
N ASP A 169 14.29 6.45 9.84
CA ASP A 169 15.29 5.63 10.54
C ASP A 169 14.93 5.38 12.02
N GLU A 170 14.33 6.38 12.68
CA GLU A 170 13.81 6.23 14.04
C GLU A 170 12.70 5.17 14.12
N THR A 171 11.73 5.20 13.19
CA THR A 171 10.66 4.22 13.11
C THR A 171 11.20 2.82 12.85
N LYS A 172 12.14 2.66 11.92
CA LYS A 172 12.80 1.38 11.64
C LYS A 172 13.47 0.81 12.89
N ASN A 173 14.27 1.63 13.58
CA ASN A 173 14.97 1.22 14.79
C ASN A 173 14.00 0.81 15.91
N ASN A 174 12.87 1.51 16.05
CA ASN A 174 11.86 1.17 17.04
C ASN A 174 11.16 -0.17 16.71
N LEU A 175 10.79 -0.40 15.44
CA LEU A 175 10.18 -1.67 15.02
C LEU A 175 11.14 -2.86 15.20
N VAL A 176 12.43 -2.68 14.88
CA VAL A 176 13.45 -3.71 15.11
C VAL A 176 13.57 -4.06 16.59
N LYS A 177 13.63 -3.05 17.47
CA LYS A 177 13.68 -3.26 18.93
C LYS A 177 12.43 -3.97 19.46
N LEU A 178 11.24 -3.61 18.98
CA LEU A 178 9.99 -4.28 19.35
C LEU A 178 9.97 -5.74 18.89
N ALA A 179 10.41 -6.03 17.67
CA ALA A 179 10.51 -7.40 17.17
C ALA A 179 11.50 -8.24 17.98
N GLU A 180 12.64 -7.67 18.37
CA GLU A 180 13.64 -8.32 19.23
C GLU A 180 13.08 -8.57 20.63
N TYR A 181 12.36 -7.60 21.19
CA TYR A 181 11.64 -7.74 22.46
C TYR A 181 10.64 -8.91 22.39
N VAL A 182 9.76 -8.91 21.40
CA VAL A 182 8.76 -9.97 21.21
C VAL A 182 9.43 -11.33 21.05
N SER A 183 10.48 -11.42 20.25
CA SER A 183 11.23 -12.67 20.06
C SER A 183 11.82 -13.20 21.37
N ALA A 184 12.47 -12.32 22.15
CA ALA A 184 13.03 -12.70 23.44
C ALA A 184 11.94 -13.14 24.43
N LYS A 185 10.81 -12.44 24.46
CA LYS A 185 9.69 -12.75 25.37
C LYS A 185 8.93 -14.00 24.99
N THR A 186 8.74 -14.28 23.70
CA THR A 186 8.18 -15.56 23.23
C THR A 186 9.04 -16.73 23.71
N LEU A 187 10.37 -16.64 23.58
CA LEU A 187 11.28 -17.69 24.05
C LEU A 187 11.33 -17.80 25.58
N GLU A 188 11.16 -16.69 26.31
CA GLU A 188 11.05 -16.69 27.78
C GLU A 188 9.80 -17.45 28.23
N LEU A 189 8.64 -17.12 27.64
CA LEU A 189 7.36 -17.76 27.97
C LEU A 189 7.33 -19.24 27.57
N GLY A 190 7.90 -19.59 26.41
CA GLY A 190 7.97 -20.98 25.94
C GLY A 190 8.77 -21.94 26.82
N LYS A 191 9.61 -21.43 27.75
CA LYS A 191 10.37 -22.27 28.69
C LYS A 191 9.53 -22.83 29.83
N ASN A 192 8.42 -22.18 30.18
CA ASN A 192 7.58 -22.60 31.30
C ASN A 192 6.11 -22.25 31.03
N LEU A 193 5.44 -23.13 30.28
CA LEU A 193 4.04 -22.95 29.89
C LEU A 193 3.07 -23.20 31.06
N ASP A 194 3.49 -23.91 32.09
CA ASP A 194 2.67 -24.24 33.27
C ASP A 194 2.55 -23.08 34.26
N ASN A 195 3.45 -22.08 34.18
CA ASN A 195 3.43 -20.89 35.02
C ASN A 195 3.90 -19.65 34.22
N ILE A 196 3.04 -19.23 33.31
CA ILE A 196 3.31 -18.13 32.41
C ILE A 196 3.34 -16.80 33.17
N ASN A 197 4.29 -15.95 32.76
CA ASN A 197 4.39 -14.61 33.32
C ASN A 197 3.34 -13.70 32.66
N ASP A 198 2.18 -13.58 33.28
CA ASP A 198 1.04 -12.78 32.78
C ASP A 198 1.43 -11.35 32.43
N ARG A 199 2.34 -10.73 33.17
CA ARG A 199 2.79 -9.36 32.88
C ARG A 199 3.53 -9.26 31.54
N VAL A 200 4.30 -10.29 31.19
CA VAL A 200 4.99 -10.35 29.91
C VAL A 200 3.98 -10.54 28.79
N LEU A 201 3.02 -11.45 28.98
CA LEU A 201 1.97 -11.68 27.99
C LEU A 201 1.10 -10.43 27.77
N ASP A 202 0.70 -9.75 28.84
CA ASP A 202 -0.02 -8.46 28.79
C ASP A 202 0.77 -7.40 28.01
N SER A 203 2.09 -7.33 28.23
CA SER A 203 2.93 -6.37 27.52
C SER A 203 2.97 -6.63 26.01
N MET A 204 2.97 -7.90 25.59
CA MET A 204 2.96 -8.29 24.18
C MET A 204 1.61 -7.98 23.53
N ILE A 205 0.51 -8.33 24.21
CA ILE A 205 -0.86 -8.01 23.80
C ILE A 205 -1.01 -6.49 23.62
N ASN A 206 -0.61 -5.70 24.63
CA ASN A 206 -0.70 -4.25 24.58
C ASN A 206 0.17 -3.64 23.47
N THR A 207 1.36 -4.20 23.21
CA THR A 207 2.22 -3.74 22.11
C THR A 207 1.50 -3.94 20.78
N ASN A 208 0.93 -5.13 20.54
CA ASN A 208 0.19 -5.41 19.31
C ASN A 208 -1.02 -4.48 19.14
N LEU A 209 -1.79 -4.26 20.21
CA LEU A 209 -2.95 -3.36 20.19
C LEU A 209 -2.54 -1.93 19.88
N GLN A 210 -1.55 -1.37 20.57
CA GLN A 210 -1.11 0.01 20.36
C GLN A 210 -0.59 0.26 18.94
N ILE A 211 0.18 -0.68 18.38
CA ILE A 211 0.69 -0.56 17.01
C ILE A 211 -0.45 -0.72 16.01
N SER A 212 -1.35 -1.69 16.20
CA SER A 212 -2.55 -1.85 15.37
C SER A 212 -3.42 -0.60 15.36
N GLU A 213 -3.71 -0.04 16.54
CA GLU A 213 -4.50 1.19 16.68
C GLU A 213 -3.81 2.36 15.97
N GLY A 214 -2.51 2.56 16.17
CA GLY A 214 -1.74 3.60 15.49
C GLY A 214 -1.78 3.48 13.96
N LEU A 215 -1.65 2.26 13.43
CA LEU A 215 -1.75 1.99 11.98
C LEU A 215 -3.16 2.28 11.44
N ILE A 216 -4.21 1.85 12.14
CA ILE A 216 -5.60 2.09 11.75
C ILE A 216 -5.93 3.58 11.79
N SER A 217 -5.53 4.29 12.86
CA SER A 217 -5.76 5.73 12.99
C SER A 217 -5.10 6.52 11.87
N ASN A 218 -3.84 6.20 11.54
CA ASN A 218 -3.11 6.86 10.45
C ASN A 218 -3.74 6.53 9.08
N ALA A 219 -4.13 5.28 8.86
CA ALA A 219 -4.79 4.88 7.64
C ALA A 219 -6.13 5.63 7.45
N ASN A 220 -6.92 5.78 8.51
CA ASN A 220 -8.18 6.51 8.43
C ASN A 220 -7.98 8.03 8.26
N ALA A 221 -6.92 8.61 8.84
CA ALA A 221 -6.59 10.03 8.67
C ALA A 221 -6.17 10.38 7.24
N THR A 222 -5.49 9.48 6.51
CA THR A 222 -5.15 9.67 5.09
C THR A 222 -6.31 9.49 4.11
N ALA A 223 -7.46 8.99 4.58
CA ALA A 223 -8.66 8.77 3.75
C ALA A 223 -9.72 9.89 3.90
N ALA A 224 -9.49 10.87 4.77
CA ALA A 224 -10.36 12.01 5.05
C ALA A 224 -9.80 13.30 4.43
#